data_AF-A0A961Q7L5-F1
#
_entry.id   AF-A0A961Q7L5-F1
#
_cell.length_a   1.000
_cell.length_b   1.000
_cell.length_c   1.000
_cell.angle_alpha   90.00
_cell.angle_beta   90.00
_cell.angle_gamma   90.00
#
_symmetry.space_group_name_H-M   'P 1'
#
loop_
_entity.id
_entity.type
_entity.pdbx_description
1 polymer ?
#
loop_
_entity_poly.entity_id
_entity_poly.type
_entity_poly.pdbx_seq_one_letter_code
_entity_poly.pdbx_strand_id
1 'polypeptide(L)' 'MKILTANRLTDGIAVWLADDHGWSECISKSCLAGDAATEEKLTRAGQAAYLKNEVIDVNLIEVDVLEGRIVPRRLRERIR' A
#
# COMPACT_ATOMS: atom_id res chain seq x y z
N MET A 1 -1.10 7.07 10.21
CA MET A 1 -1.98 6.59 9.11
C MET A 1 -1.45 5.24 8.63
N LYS A 2 -2.23 4.51 7.85
CA LYS A 2 -1.75 3.28 7.21
C LYS A 2 -1.94 3.34 5.71
N ILE A 3 -1.09 2.64 4.97
CA ILE A 3 -1.22 2.44 3.52
C ILE A 3 -1.07 0.97 3.21
N LEU A 4 -1.60 0.55 2.05
CA LEU A 4 -1.43 -0.80 1.56
C LEU A 4 -0.24 -0.86 0.59
N THR A 5 0.66 -1.81 0.82
CA THR A 5 1.76 -2.14 -0.09
C THR A 5 1.70 -3.62 -0.47
N ALA A 6 2.23 -3.94 -1.63
CA ALA A 6 2.37 -5.30 -2.13
C ALA A 6 3.53 -5.37 -3.12
N ASN A 7 3.88 -6.57 -3.58
CA ASN A 7 4.80 -6.79 -4.68
C ASN A 7 4.01 -7.26 -5.91
N ARG A 8 4.14 -6.57 -7.04
CA ARG A 8 3.45 -6.94 -8.28
C ARG A 8 3.98 -8.28 -8.79
N LEU A 9 3.10 -9.21 -9.13
CA LEU A 9 3.50 -10.58 -9.43
C LEU A 9 4.36 -10.69 -10.70
N THR A 10 4.14 -9.83 -11.69
CA THR A 10 4.81 -9.88 -13.00
C THR A 10 6.30 -9.56 -12.96
N ASP A 11 6.72 -8.66 -12.07
CA ASP A 11 8.07 -8.08 -12.07
C ASP A 11 8.65 -7.89 -10.66
N GLY A 12 7.87 -8.18 -9.61
CA GLY A 12 8.32 -8.14 -8.23
C GLY A 12 8.47 -6.73 -7.64
N ILE A 13 8.14 -5.67 -8.38
CA ILE A 13 8.29 -4.29 -7.90
C ILE A 13 7.30 -4.02 -6.76
N ALA A 14 7.76 -3.26 -5.76
CA ALA A 14 6.91 -2.77 -4.69
C ALA A 14 5.90 -1.76 -5.25
N VAL A 15 4.63 -2.02 -5.00
CA VAL A 15 3.51 -1.16 -5.39
C VAL A 15 2.68 -0.78 -4.18
N TRP A 16 1.96 0.32 -4.31
CA TRP A 16 1.08 0.88 -3.30
C TRP A 16 -0.30 1.16 -3.88
N LEU A 17 -1.34 0.85 -3.11
CA LEU A 17 -2.72 1.03 -3.59
C LEU A 17 -3.10 2.51 -3.51
N ALA A 18 -3.47 3.10 -4.63
CA ALA A 18 -3.93 4.48 -4.75
C ALA A 18 -5.45 4.61 -4.51
N ASP A 19 -5.93 5.84 -4.37
CA ASP A 19 -7.35 6.14 -4.12
C ASP A 19 -8.27 5.69 -5.29
N ASP A 20 -7.74 5.70 -6.52
CA ASP A 20 -8.39 5.18 -7.72
C ASP A 20 -8.47 3.63 -7.76
N HIS A 21 -8.07 2.95 -6.68
CA HIS A 21 -7.98 1.49 -6.58
C HIS A 21 -6.96 0.84 -7.55
N GLY A 22 -6.13 1.65 -8.21
CA GLY A 22 -4.99 1.21 -9.00
C GLY A 22 -3.72 1.03 -8.17
N TRP A 23 -2.82 0.17 -8.66
CA TRP A 23 -1.48 -0.01 -8.10
C TRP A 23 -0.52 1.02 -8.68
N SER A 24 0.18 1.75 -7.80
CA SER A 24 1.17 2.77 -8.14
C SER A 24 2.56 2.36 -7.65
N GLU A 25 3.60 2.69 -8.41
CA GLU A 25 5.01 2.52 -8.00
C GLU A 25 5.53 3.72 -7.19
N CYS A 26 4.69 4.72 -6.96
CA CYS A 26 5.01 5.88 -6.14
C CYS A 26 4.20 5.86 -4.84
N ILE A 27 4.89 5.73 -3.71
CA ILE A 27 4.28 5.77 -2.36
C ILE A 27 3.46 7.03 -2.11
N SER A 28 3.83 8.18 -2.70
CA SER A 28 3.10 9.44 -2.54
C SER A 28 1.68 9.41 -3.10
N LYS A 29 1.34 8.45 -3.96
CA LYS A 29 -0.01 8.28 -4.52
C LYS A 29 -0.89 7.33 -3.69
N SER A 30 -0.38 6.80 -2.58
CA SER A 30 -1.09 5.81 -1.78
C SER A 30 -2.35 6.37 -1.13
N CYS A 31 -3.40 5.56 -1.08
CA CYS A 31 -4.58 5.85 -0.27
C CYS A 31 -4.22 5.73 1.23
N LEU A 32 -4.50 6.79 1.99
CA LEU A 32 -4.22 6.87 3.43
C LEU A 32 -5.44 6.41 4.22
N ALA A 33 -5.31 5.28 4.91
CA ALA A 33 -6.29 4.86 5.91
C ALA A 33 -6.06 5.61 7.23
N GLY A 34 -7.02 6.47 7.57
CA GLY A 34 -7.09 7.20 8.84
C GLY A 34 -8.06 6.57 9.86
N ASP A 35 -8.88 5.62 9.43
CA ASP A 35 -9.97 5.01 10.20
C ASP A 35 -10.13 3.53 9.85
N ALA A 36 -10.77 2.78 10.76
CA ALA A 36 -10.94 1.33 10.64
C ALA A 36 -11.73 0.91 9.38
N ALA A 37 -12.69 1.73 8.94
CA ALA A 37 -13.47 1.43 7.73
C ALA A 37 -12.60 1.49 6.48
N THR A 38 -11.69 2.46 6.41
CA THR A 38 -10.75 2.57 5.29
C THR A 38 -9.68 1.49 5.34
N GLU A 39 -9.20 1.10 6.53
CA GLU A 39 -8.28 -0.04 6.69
C GLU A 39 -8.89 -1.36 6.19
N GLU A 40 -10.16 -1.62 6.51
CA GLU A 40 -10.88 -2.80 6.03
C GLU A 40 -11.05 -2.79 4.50
N LYS A 41 -11.40 -1.63 3.92
CA LYS A 41 -11.50 -1.47 2.46
C LYS A 41 -10.17 -1.79 1.76
N LEU A 42 -9.06 -1.24 2.26
CA LEU A 42 -7.73 -1.51 1.70
C LEU A 42 -7.37 -2.99 1.82
N THR A 43 -7.62 -3.59 2.98
CA THR A 43 -7.34 -5.02 3.22
C THR A 43 -8.11 -5.90 2.24
N ARG A 44 -9.40 -5.63 2.04
CA ARG A 44 -10.25 -6.37 1.10
C ARG A 44 -9.80 -6.20 -0.35
N ALA A 45 -9.40 -4.99 -0.75
CA ALA A 45 -8.87 -4.73 -2.08
C ALA A 45 -7.56 -5.50 -2.33
N GLY A 46 -6.65 -5.50 -1.36
CA GLY A 46 -5.42 -6.28 -1.42
C GLY A 46 -5.66 -7.78 -1.52
N GLN A 47 -6.58 -8.32 -0.72
CA GLN A 47 -6.94 -9.74 -0.78
C GLN A 47 -7.55 -10.11 -2.14
N ALA A 48 -8.41 -9.26 -2.71
CA ALA A 48 -8.98 -9.50 -4.04
C ALA A 48 -7.89 -9.51 -5.13
N ALA A 49 -6.93 -8.58 -5.07
CA ALA A 49 -5.82 -8.53 -6.02
C ALA A 49 -4.88 -9.75 -5.88
N TYR A 50 -4.63 -10.21 -4.65
CA TYR A 50 -3.90 -11.45 -4.40
C TYR A 50 -4.59 -12.67 -5.00
N LEU A 51 -5.90 -12.82 -4.79
CA LEU A 51 -6.69 -13.93 -5.36
C LEU A 51 -6.75 -13.91 -6.90
N LYS A 52 -6.59 -12.73 -7.51
CA LYS A 52 -6.46 -12.56 -8.96
C LYS A 52 -5.04 -12.79 -9.49
N ASN A 53 -4.08 -13.10 -8.62
CA ASN A 53 -2.65 -13.22 -8.95
C ASN A 53 -2.06 -11.92 -9.55
N GLU A 54 -2.55 -10.76 -9.13
CA GLU A 54 -1.98 -9.47 -9.54
C GLU A 54 -0.77 -9.09 -8.68
N VAL A 55 -0.83 -9.42 -7.39
CA VAL A 55 0.16 -9.04 -6.38
C VAL A 55 0.38 -10.15 -5.35
N ILE A 56 1.52 -10.10 -4.67
CA ILE A 56 1.92 -10.95 -3.54
C ILE A 56 2.42 -10.07 -2.39
N ASP A 57 2.66 -10.67 -1.21
CA ASP A 57 3.15 -9.95 -0.01
C ASP A 57 2.32 -8.70 0.35
N VAL A 58 1.00 -8.81 0.20
CA VAL A 58 0.05 -7.73 0.53
C VAL A 58 0.12 -7.44 2.03
N ASN A 59 0.42 -6.19 2.38
CA ASN A 59 0.56 -5.78 3.77
C ASN A 59 0.08 -4.34 4.00
N LEU A 60 -0.51 -4.11 5.16
CA LEU A 60 -0.85 -2.78 5.64
C LEU A 60 0.30 -2.26 6.50
N ILE A 61 0.89 -1.12 6.14
CA ILE A 61 2.03 -0.55 6.84
C ILE A 61 1.67 0.79 7.46
N GLU A 62 2.26 1.07 8.62
CA GLU A 62 2.12 2.36 9.29
C GLU A 62 3.04 3.41 8.68
N VAL A 63 2.47 4.58 8.43
CA VAL A 63 3.16 5.74 7.86
C VAL A 63 2.85 6.99 8.66
N ASP A 64 3.81 7.90 8.62
CA ASP A 64 3.66 9.28 9.04
C ASP A 64 3.56 10.18 7.81
N VAL A 65 2.82 11.28 7.95
CA VAL A 65 2.73 12.31 6.91
C VAL A 65 3.45 13.53 7.41
N LEU A 66 4.66 13.76 6.91
CA LEU A 66 5.54 14.86 7.29
C LEU A 66 5.62 15.84 6.13
N GLU A 67 5.18 17.08 6.33
CA GLU A 67 5.20 18.13 5.29
C GLU A 67 4.54 17.69 3.96
N GLY A 68 3.46 16.91 4.05
CA GLY A 68 2.75 16.37 2.89
C GLY A 68 3.41 15.16 2.21
N ARG A 69 4.52 14.64 2.76
CA ARG A 69 5.19 13.43 2.27
C ARG A 69 4.85 12.24 3.14
N ILE A 70 4.54 11.12 2.48
CA ILE A 70 4.29 9.84 3.14
C ILE A 70 5.65 9.20 3.46
N VAL A 71 5.90 8.97 4.75
CA VAL A 71 7.15 8.38 5.25
C VAL A 71 6.82 7.07 5.97
N PRO A 72 7.33 5.91 5.51
CA PRO A 72 7.17 4.65 6.22
C PRO A 72 7.84 4.66 7.59
N ARG A 73 7.15 4.17 8.62
CA ARG A 73 7.76 4.05 9.97
C ARG A 73 8.79 2.94 10.05
N ARG A 74 8.60 1.87 9.29
CA ARG A 74 9.46 0.67 9.33
C ARG A 74 10.66 0.82 8.41
N LEU A 75 11.83 0.37 8.88
CA LEU A 75 13.11 0.50 8.17
C LEU A 75 13.15 -0.28 6.85
N ARG A 76 12.54 -1.46 6.78
CA ARG A 76 12.48 -2.29 5.56
C ARG A 76 11.85 -1.52 4.39
N GLU A 77 10.82 -0.74 4.67
CA GLU A 77 10.10 0.03 3.66
C GLU A 77 10.83 1.34 3.30
N ARG A 78 11.83 1.76 4.10
CA ARG A 78 12.67 2.94 3.81
C ARG A 78 13.85 2.66 2.87
N ILE A 79 14.22 1.40 2.70
CA ILE A 79 15.36 0.97 1.86
C ILE A 79 14.91 0.31 0.54
N ARG A 80 13.60 0.28 0.27
CA ARG A 80 13.01 -0.26 -0.97
C ARG A 80 12.89 0.81 -2.05
#